data_AF-A0A2M7K9I6-F1
#
_entry.id   AF-A0A2M7K9I6-F1
#
_cell.length_a   1.000
_cell.length_b   1.000
_cell.length_c   1.000
_cell.angle_alpha   90.00
_cell.angle_beta   90.00
_cell.angle_gamma   90.00
#
_symmetry.space_group_name_H-M   'P 1'
#
loop_
_entity.id
_entity.type
_entity.pdbx_description
1 polymer ?
#
loop_
_entity_poly.entity_id
_entity_poly.type
_entity_poly.pdbx_seq_one_letter_code
_entity_poly.pdbx_strand_id
1 'polypeptide(L)'
;MPKKSYSILIFFIIVALVISGIISFHRSKMESDFKQVELVMSLNELRELCYQEGYDENEWLVKIKNSGINSIAIQEDTLESLALSEKILYFSGQEFNKLNFFLKTIDLFEKYQSLPGETYIIFKDKNDYFRIKDNLQRQLGENLVRDLTIFPYKGLKVKGSEEKLADLSLGFSEEDIELVRNLGFQVILRLKNFSPMNKEDIDFKFKESDEAGKISGIIFDGETALGYPFQENLIFTAKILKTKGYPFGIIEFTGQKGIETIAQSASELAVRVHSITKEEMVIIPKQEALDRWIRAAKERKVRIFYIKPFMKSDSDLIEENLSYIRAIKENLKASGFSTGKASLLSATYQEPKIFVLLLILGVISGGLILLKNIFNLKKYQEYSLLFLGILFSLFLLFLNQEIFLIKLMALLAALIFPTLAI
;
A
#
# COMPACT_ATOMS: atom_id res chain seq x y z
N MET A 1 24.52 -38.14 42.84
CA MET A 1 24.87 -37.93 41.40
C MET A 1 23.82 -37.05 40.70
N PRO A 2 24.00 -35.71 40.65
CA PRO A 2 23.06 -34.78 39.99
C PRO A 2 23.52 -34.25 38.60
N LYS A 3 24.78 -34.47 38.18
CA LYS A 3 25.40 -33.74 37.04
C LYS A 3 24.86 -34.09 35.63
N LYS A 4 24.34 -35.31 35.40
CA LYS A 4 24.00 -35.79 34.04
C LYS A 4 22.77 -35.12 33.41
N SER A 5 21.70 -34.85 34.14
CA SER A 5 20.49 -34.28 33.50
C SER A 5 20.62 -32.79 33.22
N TYR A 6 21.34 -32.05 34.06
CA TYR A 6 21.79 -30.69 33.76
C TYR A 6 22.57 -30.61 32.45
N SER A 7 23.43 -31.61 32.18
CA SER A 7 24.21 -31.65 30.94
C SER A 7 23.34 -31.76 29.67
N ILE A 8 22.21 -32.48 29.74
CA ILE A 8 21.27 -32.64 28.62
C ILE A 8 20.47 -31.36 28.37
N LEU A 9 19.96 -30.72 29.42
CA LEU A 9 19.20 -29.46 29.30
C LEU A 9 20.10 -28.32 28.78
N ILE A 10 21.34 -28.23 29.28
CA ILE A 10 22.33 -27.26 28.80
C ILE A 10 22.67 -27.53 27.33
N PHE A 11 22.80 -28.81 26.92
CA PHE A 11 23.02 -29.16 25.52
C PHE A 11 21.92 -28.61 24.61
N PHE A 12 20.64 -28.75 24.98
CA PHE A 12 19.54 -28.17 24.18
C PHE A 12 19.56 -26.65 24.13
N ILE A 13 19.95 -25.97 25.22
CA ILE A 13 20.12 -24.50 25.22
C ILE A 13 21.24 -24.09 24.27
N ILE A 14 22.38 -24.78 24.29
CA ILE A 14 23.51 -24.50 23.38
C ILE A 14 23.08 -24.71 21.94
N VAL A 15 22.39 -25.82 21.64
CA VAL A 15 21.86 -26.09 20.29
C VAL A 15 20.90 -24.97 19.86
N ALA A 16 19.98 -24.54 20.72
CA ALA A 16 19.06 -23.44 20.42
C ALA A 16 19.81 -22.12 20.16
N LEU A 17 20.86 -21.82 20.92
CA LEU A 17 21.71 -20.64 20.69
C LEU A 17 22.41 -20.69 19.34
N VAL A 18 22.97 -21.84 18.96
CA VAL A 18 23.61 -22.03 17.64
C VAL A 18 22.60 -21.85 16.51
N ILE A 19 21.41 -22.45 16.63
CA ILE A 19 20.32 -22.30 15.65
C ILE A 19 19.86 -20.85 15.54
N SER A 20 19.70 -20.15 16.67
CA SER A 20 19.37 -18.72 16.69
C SER A 20 20.44 -17.87 15.96
N GLY A 21 21.72 -18.21 16.13
CA GLY A 21 22.83 -17.58 15.40
C GLY A 21 22.76 -17.82 13.89
N ILE A 22 22.45 -19.05 13.45
CA ILE A 22 22.28 -19.40 12.03
C ILE A 22 21.11 -18.61 11.42
N ILE A 23 19.96 -18.61 12.08
CA ILE A 23 18.76 -17.84 11.67
C ILE A 23 19.10 -16.35 11.53
N SER A 24 19.77 -15.79 12.55
CA SER A 24 20.14 -14.37 12.57
C SER A 24 21.11 -14.02 11.44
N PHE A 25 22.05 -14.91 11.12
CA PHE A 25 22.99 -14.73 10.01
C PHE A 25 22.28 -14.76 8.64
N HIS A 26 21.42 -15.76 8.41
CA HIS A 26 20.63 -15.85 7.17
C HIS A 26 19.75 -14.61 6.98
N ARG A 27 19.06 -14.20 8.05
CA ARG A 27 18.22 -13.00 8.04
C ARG A 27 19.03 -11.74 7.78
N SER A 28 20.19 -11.58 8.41
CA SER A 28 21.06 -10.42 8.18
C SER A 28 21.52 -10.34 6.73
N LYS A 29 21.84 -11.48 6.11
CA LYS A 29 22.20 -11.56 4.69
C LYS A 29 21.03 -11.20 3.77
N MET A 30 19.81 -11.64 4.08
CA MET A 30 18.63 -11.23 3.29
C MET A 30 18.33 -9.74 3.43
N GLU A 31 18.47 -9.20 4.64
CA GLU A 31 18.27 -7.79 4.91
C GLU A 31 19.35 -6.90 4.28
N SER A 32 20.58 -7.42 4.06
CA SER A 32 21.64 -6.66 3.41
C SER A 32 21.34 -6.32 1.95
N ASP A 33 20.58 -7.18 1.28
CA ASP A 33 20.22 -7.03 -0.15
C ASP A 33 18.92 -6.21 -0.30
N PHE A 34 18.12 -6.14 0.77
CA PHE A 34 16.83 -5.45 0.81
C PHE A 34 16.99 -3.96 1.18
N LYS A 35 17.68 -3.17 0.35
CA LYS A 35 18.05 -1.77 0.67
C LYS A 35 17.58 -0.71 -0.34
N GLN A 36 16.78 -1.09 -1.33
CA GLN A 36 16.29 -0.15 -2.34
C GLN A 36 14.92 0.43 -1.95
N VAL A 37 14.85 1.75 -1.79
CA VAL A 37 13.64 2.49 -1.41
C VAL A 37 13.12 3.31 -2.58
N GLU A 38 11.86 3.12 -2.92
CA GLU A 38 11.13 3.90 -3.92
C GLU A 38 10.56 5.16 -3.28
N LEU A 39 10.86 6.32 -3.86
CA LEU A 39 10.36 7.61 -3.40
C LEU A 39 9.29 8.05 -4.38
N VAL A 40 8.05 8.11 -3.88
CA VAL A 40 6.83 8.25 -4.68
C VAL A 40 6.11 9.51 -4.25
N MET A 41 5.64 10.29 -5.20
CA MET A 41 4.66 11.37 -4.95
C MET A 41 3.41 11.17 -5.80
N SER A 42 2.28 11.68 -5.32
CA SER A 42 0.99 11.67 -6.02
C SER A 42 0.96 12.71 -7.14
N LEU A 43 0.60 12.35 -8.37
CA LEU A 43 0.46 13.34 -9.45
C LEU A 43 -0.58 14.41 -9.09
N ASN A 44 -1.72 13.99 -8.53
CA ASN A 44 -2.79 14.91 -8.13
C ASN A 44 -2.38 15.87 -7.00
N GLU A 45 -1.59 15.42 -6.02
CA GLU A 45 -1.14 16.32 -4.93
C GLU A 45 -0.04 17.27 -5.43
N LEU A 46 0.77 16.86 -6.41
CA LEU A 46 1.74 17.73 -7.07
C LEU A 46 1.03 18.82 -7.89
N ARG A 47 -0.03 18.47 -8.62
CA ARG A 47 -0.88 19.42 -9.35
C ARG A 47 -1.56 20.42 -8.44
N GLU A 48 -2.16 19.94 -7.35
CA GLU A 48 -2.77 20.78 -6.32
C GLU A 48 -1.78 21.86 -5.83
N LEU A 49 -0.54 21.45 -5.54
CA LEU A 49 0.53 22.38 -5.16
C LEU A 49 0.92 23.35 -6.29
N CYS A 50 1.04 22.87 -7.53
CA CYS A 50 1.36 23.71 -8.68
C CYS A 50 0.29 24.77 -8.92
N TYR A 51 -0.99 24.41 -8.84
CA TYR A 51 -2.10 25.34 -9.01
C TYR A 51 -2.17 26.37 -7.88
N GLN A 52 -1.86 25.96 -6.64
CA GLN A 52 -1.79 26.88 -5.51
C GLN A 52 -0.70 27.94 -5.70
N GLU A 53 0.49 27.54 -6.14
CA GLU A 53 1.65 28.43 -6.27
C GLU A 53 1.81 29.07 -7.66
N GLY A 54 0.91 28.74 -8.61
CA GLY A 54 1.01 29.19 -10.01
C GLY A 54 2.26 28.65 -10.74
N TYR A 55 2.73 27.46 -10.36
CA TYR A 55 3.95 26.85 -10.87
C TYR A 55 3.65 25.89 -12.04
N ASP A 56 4.56 25.78 -13.02
CA ASP A 56 4.41 24.87 -14.16
C ASP A 56 4.61 23.40 -13.74
N GLU A 57 3.67 22.53 -14.11
CA GLU A 57 3.69 21.10 -13.75
C GLU A 57 4.93 20.39 -14.30
N ASN A 58 5.32 20.64 -15.55
CA ASN A 58 6.45 19.95 -16.18
C ASN A 58 7.77 20.35 -15.51
N GLU A 59 7.96 21.64 -15.27
CA GLU A 59 9.11 22.14 -14.52
C GLU A 59 9.17 21.55 -13.11
N TRP A 60 8.03 21.45 -12.43
CA TRP A 60 7.96 20.87 -11.09
C TRP A 60 8.34 19.40 -11.09
N LEU A 61 7.78 18.61 -12.00
CA LEU A 61 8.11 17.21 -12.19
C LEU A 61 9.62 17.00 -12.46
N VAL A 62 10.23 17.83 -13.32
CA VAL A 62 11.68 17.77 -13.55
C VAL A 62 12.47 18.07 -12.28
N LYS A 63 12.07 19.09 -11.50
CA LYS A 63 12.75 19.49 -10.26
C LYS A 63 12.66 18.42 -9.16
N ILE A 64 11.50 17.82 -8.93
CA ILE A 64 11.35 16.75 -7.91
C ILE A 64 12.12 15.50 -8.31
N LYS A 65 12.20 15.20 -9.62
CA LYS A 65 13.01 14.08 -10.13
C LYS A 65 14.48 14.27 -9.78
N ASN A 66 15.01 15.46 -10.08
CA ASN A 66 16.39 15.82 -9.79
C ASN A 66 16.67 15.82 -8.28
N SER A 67 15.68 16.21 -7.48
CA SER A 67 15.77 16.19 -6.01
C SER A 67 15.79 14.79 -5.41
N GLY A 68 15.15 13.80 -6.06
CA GLY A 68 15.24 12.40 -5.63
C GLY A 68 14.02 11.52 -5.84
N ILE A 69 12.87 12.09 -6.19
CA ILE A 69 11.67 11.31 -6.53
C ILE A 69 11.96 10.46 -7.75
N ASN A 70 11.61 9.18 -7.68
CA ASN A 70 11.90 8.22 -8.74
C ASN A 70 10.62 7.63 -9.36
N SER A 71 9.48 7.81 -8.70
CA SER A 71 8.19 7.32 -9.18
C SER A 71 7.07 8.31 -8.90
N ILE A 72 6.05 8.27 -9.75
CA ILE A 72 4.81 9.01 -9.57
C ILE A 72 3.66 8.02 -9.41
N ALA A 73 2.84 8.25 -8.39
CA ALA A 73 1.58 7.56 -8.21
C ALA A 73 0.49 8.25 -9.03
N ILE A 74 -0.15 7.49 -9.94
CA ILE A 74 -1.22 7.95 -10.80
C ILE A 74 -2.52 7.32 -10.31
N GLN A 75 -3.46 8.17 -9.89
CA GLN A 75 -4.82 7.78 -9.55
C GLN A 75 -5.67 7.61 -10.80
N GLU A 76 -6.73 6.83 -10.67
CA GLU A 76 -7.82 6.89 -11.62
C GLU A 76 -8.48 8.27 -11.55
N ASP A 77 -8.87 8.78 -12.71
CA ASP A 77 -9.51 10.09 -12.82
C ASP A 77 -10.86 10.09 -12.10
N THR A 78 -11.18 11.21 -11.46
CA THR A 78 -12.52 11.57 -10.99
C THR A 78 -13.07 12.71 -11.84
N LEU A 79 -14.39 12.95 -11.76
CA LEU A 79 -15.00 14.12 -12.43
C LEU A 79 -14.33 15.42 -11.99
N GLU A 80 -13.98 15.55 -10.71
CA GLU A 80 -13.28 16.70 -10.16
C GLU A 80 -11.89 16.87 -10.77
N SER A 81 -11.07 15.81 -10.81
CA SER A 81 -9.72 15.88 -11.39
C SER A 81 -9.72 16.22 -12.89
N LEU A 82 -10.71 15.72 -13.64
CA LEU A 82 -10.88 16.01 -15.06
C LEU A 82 -11.38 17.43 -15.30
N ALA A 83 -12.22 17.97 -14.41
CA ALA A 83 -12.67 19.35 -14.48
C ALA A 83 -11.53 20.32 -14.11
N LEU A 84 -10.72 19.99 -13.10
CA LEU A 84 -9.54 20.77 -12.70
C LEU A 84 -8.48 20.82 -13.80
N SER A 85 -8.30 19.74 -14.56
CA SER A 85 -7.42 19.71 -15.76
C SER A 85 -8.12 20.22 -17.02
N GLU A 86 -9.32 20.77 -16.87
CA GLU A 86 -10.19 21.28 -17.93
C GLU A 86 -10.50 20.27 -19.06
N LYS A 87 -10.33 18.96 -18.87
CA LYS A 87 -10.64 17.95 -19.91
C LYS A 87 -12.14 17.78 -20.11
N ILE A 88 -12.90 18.00 -19.05
CA ILE A 88 -14.36 17.99 -19.06
C ILE A 88 -14.94 19.28 -18.48
N LEU A 89 -16.18 19.55 -18.85
CA LEU A 89 -17.08 20.40 -18.07
C LEU A 89 -18.21 19.53 -17.57
N TYR A 90 -18.56 19.60 -16.30
CA TYR A 90 -19.74 18.91 -15.79
C TYR A 90 -20.61 19.83 -14.95
N PHE A 91 -21.92 19.59 -15.02
CA PHE A 91 -22.93 20.40 -14.36
C PHE A 91 -23.97 19.49 -13.73
N SER A 92 -24.37 19.82 -12.50
CA SER A 92 -25.60 19.28 -11.92
C SER A 92 -26.81 19.76 -12.74
N GLY A 93 -27.93 19.05 -12.64
CA GLY A 93 -29.17 19.48 -13.31
C GLY A 93 -29.66 20.86 -12.87
N GLN A 94 -29.33 21.30 -11.65
CA GLN A 94 -29.65 22.65 -11.19
C GLN A 94 -28.80 23.71 -11.91
N GLU A 95 -27.49 23.47 -12.05
CA GLU A 95 -26.58 24.36 -12.76
C GLU A 95 -26.89 24.39 -14.25
N PHE A 96 -27.23 23.23 -14.84
CA PHE A 96 -27.68 23.14 -16.22
C PHE A 96 -28.96 23.96 -16.44
N ASN A 97 -29.93 23.90 -15.52
CA ASN A 97 -31.13 24.72 -15.59
C ASN A 97 -30.85 26.22 -15.42
N LYS A 98 -29.93 26.61 -14.53
CA LYS A 98 -29.48 28.01 -14.39
C LYS A 98 -28.84 28.50 -15.69
N LEU A 99 -27.94 27.70 -16.27
CA LEU A 99 -27.30 28.00 -17.55
C LEU A 99 -28.35 28.15 -18.67
N ASN A 100 -29.29 27.22 -18.78
CA ASN A 100 -30.37 27.27 -19.76
C ASN A 100 -31.28 28.49 -19.56
N PHE A 101 -31.55 28.91 -18.31
CA PHE A 101 -32.31 30.11 -18.02
C PHE A 101 -31.63 31.38 -18.56
N PHE A 102 -30.31 31.49 -18.43
CA PHE A 102 -29.54 32.60 -18.99
C PHE A 102 -29.40 32.54 -20.51
N LEU A 103 -29.29 31.33 -21.07
CA LEU A 103 -29.11 31.09 -22.51
C LEU A 103 -30.41 31.00 -23.31
N LYS A 104 -31.57 31.37 -22.75
CA LYS A 104 -32.89 31.32 -23.42
C LYS A 104 -32.98 31.96 -24.82
N THR A 105 -32.00 32.76 -25.21
CA THR A 105 -31.87 33.34 -26.56
C THR A 105 -31.21 32.42 -27.59
N ILE A 106 -30.64 31.29 -27.16
CA ILE A 106 -29.92 30.33 -27.99
C ILE A 106 -30.59 28.95 -27.81
N ASP A 107 -31.23 28.47 -28.87
CA ASP A 107 -32.03 27.23 -28.95
C ASP A 107 -31.22 25.91 -28.80
N LEU A 108 -30.06 25.97 -28.15
CA LEU A 108 -29.16 24.81 -27.97
C LEU A 108 -29.73 23.76 -27.01
N PHE A 109 -30.65 24.15 -26.12
CA PHE A 109 -31.08 23.32 -24.99
C PHE A 109 -32.60 23.19 -24.81
N GLU A 110 -33.45 23.76 -25.67
CA GLU A 110 -34.92 23.65 -25.54
C GLU A 110 -35.44 22.20 -25.51
N LYS A 111 -34.70 21.27 -26.12
CA LYS A 111 -35.02 19.83 -26.11
C LYS A 111 -34.70 19.11 -24.81
N TYR A 112 -34.00 19.73 -23.86
CA TYR A 112 -33.51 19.08 -22.65
C TYR A 112 -34.20 19.66 -21.39
N GLN A 113 -35.31 19.05 -20.99
CA GLN A 113 -35.86 19.25 -19.65
C GLN A 113 -34.99 18.52 -18.64
N SER A 114 -34.22 19.26 -17.84
CA SER A 114 -33.37 18.63 -16.83
C SER A 114 -34.22 18.11 -15.67
N LEU A 115 -34.05 16.82 -15.36
CA LEU A 115 -34.67 16.20 -14.20
C LEU A 115 -33.74 16.34 -12.97
N PRO A 116 -34.29 16.40 -11.74
CA PRO A 116 -33.49 16.29 -10.53
C PRO A 116 -32.66 15.00 -10.50
N GLY A 117 -31.42 15.07 -10.01
CA GLY A 117 -30.52 13.91 -9.93
C GLY A 117 -29.84 13.51 -11.25
N GLU A 118 -29.90 14.38 -12.27
CA GLU A 118 -29.12 14.24 -13.50
C GLU A 118 -27.87 15.14 -13.45
N THR A 119 -26.74 14.62 -13.90
CA THR A 119 -25.48 15.32 -14.12
C THR A 119 -25.11 15.24 -15.59
N TYR A 120 -24.68 16.35 -16.15
CA TYR A 120 -24.31 16.49 -17.55
C TYR A 120 -22.81 16.64 -17.63
N ILE A 121 -22.14 15.82 -18.44
CA ILE A 121 -20.70 15.85 -18.65
C ILE A 121 -20.45 16.15 -20.12
N ILE A 122 -19.59 17.11 -20.41
CA ILE A 122 -19.20 17.54 -21.75
C ILE A 122 -17.70 17.31 -21.88
N PHE A 123 -17.30 16.67 -22.98
CA PHE A 123 -15.91 16.25 -23.21
C PHE A 123 -15.28 17.12 -24.28
N LYS A 124 -14.03 17.56 -24.02
CA LYS A 124 -13.20 18.19 -25.06
C LYS A 124 -12.68 17.14 -26.05
N ASP A 125 -12.25 15.98 -25.55
CA ASP A 125 -11.66 14.90 -26.35
C ASP A 125 -12.57 13.66 -26.49
N LYS A 126 -12.42 12.95 -27.62
CA LYS A 126 -13.24 11.78 -27.96
C LYS A 126 -12.80 10.52 -27.22
N ASN A 127 -11.51 10.34 -26.95
CA ASN A 127 -10.97 9.19 -26.23
C ASN A 127 -11.41 9.23 -24.77
N ASP A 128 -11.33 10.40 -24.14
CA ASP A 128 -11.87 10.62 -22.79
C ASP A 128 -13.34 10.25 -22.71
N TYR A 129 -14.15 10.69 -23.68
CA TYR A 129 -15.56 10.30 -23.76
C TYR A 129 -15.76 8.78 -23.74
N PHE A 130 -14.98 8.00 -24.51
CA PHE A 130 -15.15 6.54 -24.55
C PHE A 130 -14.70 5.86 -23.26
N ARG A 131 -13.51 6.21 -22.75
CA ARG A 131 -12.94 5.68 -21.50
C ARG A 131 -13.87 5.93 -20.32
N ILE A 132 -14.32 7.17 -20.18
CA ILE A 132 -15.16 7.61 -19.06
C ILE A 132 -16.56 6.98 -19.18
N LYS A 133 -17.12 6.89 -20.40
CA LYS A 133 -18.40 6.20 -20.62
C LYS A 133 -18.34 4.73 -20.19
N ASP A 134 -17.33 3.98 -20.59
CA ASP A 134 -17.19 2.55 -20.23
C ASP A 134 -17.08 2.37 -18.71
N ASN A 135 -16.22 3.17 -18.05
CA ASN A 135 -16.07 3.14 -16.59
C ASN A 135 -17.38 3.49 -15.85
N LEU A 136 -18.09 4.52 -16.29
CA LEU A 136 -19.38 4.91 -15.71
C LEU A 136 -20.44 3.83 -15.91
N GLN A 137 -20.52 3.24 -17.12
CA GLN A 137 -21.51 2.21 -17.43
C GLN A 137 -21.29 0.93 -16.61
N ARG A 138 -20.04 0.57 -16.32
CA ARG A 138 -19.72 -0.57 -15.44
C ARG A 138 -20.13 -0.33 -13.99
N GLN A 139 -19.85 0.87 -13.47
CA GLN A 139 -20.11 1.18 -12.06
C GLN A 139 -21.57 1.55 -11.75
N LEU A 140 -22.27 2.17 -12.71
CA LEU A 140 -23.64 2.64 -12.53
C LEU A 140 -24.68 1.80 -13.28
N GLY A 141 -24.26 1.06 -14.30
CA GLY A 141 -25.13 0.38 -15.25
C GLY A 141 -25.49 1.27 -16.46
N GLU A 142 -25.63 0.64 -17.62
CA GLU A 142 -25.91 1.32 -18.91
C GLU A 142 -27.17 2.19 -18.88
N ASN A 143 -28.17 1.84 -18.07
CA ASN A 143 -29.43 2.57 -18.01
C ASN A 143 -29.28 3.98 -17.40
N LEU A 144 -28.27 4.18 -16.56
CA LEU A 144 -28.01 5.44 -15.85
C LEU A 144 -27.06 6.36 -16.61
N VAL A 145 -26.46 5.91 -17.72
CA VAL A 145 -25.51 6.66 -18.53
C VAL A 145 -26.02 6.73 -19.96
N ARG A 146 -26.45 7.91 -20.40
CA ARG A 146 -27.01 8.14 -21.73
C ARG A 146 -26.17 9.14 -22.50
N ASP A 147 -26.09 8.93 -23.82
CA ASP A 147 -25.41 9.87 -24.69
C ASP A 147 -26.16 11.19 -24.77
N LEU A 148 -25.39 12.27 -24.76
CA LEU A 148 -25.86 13.62 -24.98
C LEU A 148 -25.06 14.21 -26.14
N THR A 149 -25.75 14.82 -27.11
CA THR A 149 -25.10 15.49 -28.23
C THR A 149 -25.27 16.99 -28.05
N ILE A 150 -24.19 17.69 -27.72
CA ILE A 150 -24.16 19.16 -27.66
C ILE A 150 -23.18 19.60 -28.75
N PHE A 151 -23.67 19.77 -29.98
CA PHE A 151 -22.80 20.08 -31.12
C PHE A 151 -21.93 21.32 -30.83
N PRO A 152 -20.60 21.26 -31.06
CA PRO A 152 -19.82 20.18 -31.70
C PRO A 152 -19.27 19.09 -30.74
N TYR A 153 -19.55 19.19 -29.44
CA TYR A 153 -19.00 18.31 -28.40
C TYR A 153 -19.83 17.05 -28.15
N LYS A 154 -19.15 16.01 -27.68
CA LYS A 154 -19.80 14.85 -27.09
C LYS A 154 -20.11 15.10 -25.62
N GLY A 155 -21.21 14.55 -25.15
CA GLY A 155 -21.57 14.59 -23.76
C GLY A 155 -22.19 13.29 -23.27
N LEU A 156 -22.29 13.19 -21.95
CA LEU A 156 -23.02 12.14 -21.25
C LEU A 156 -24.01 12.80 -20.30
N LYS A 157 -25.18 12.17 -20.19
CA LYS A 157 -26.16 12.42 -19.15
C LYS A 157 -26.13 11.25 -18.18
N VAL A 158 -25.76 11.52 -16.94
CA VAL A 158 -25.53 10.53 -15.90
C VAL A 158 -26.52 10.75 -14.76
N LYS A 159 -27.19 9.68 -14.31
CA LYS A 159 -28.08 9.73 -13.14
C LYS A 159 -27.34 9.30 -11.88
N GLY A 160 -27.35 10.14 -10.86
CA GLY A 160 -26.69 9.89 -9.58
C GLY A 160 -26.64 11.12 -8.68
N SER A 161 -26.45 10.92 -7.38
CA SER A 161 -26.11 12.02 -6.47
C SER A 161 -24.69 12.50 -6.74
N GLU A 162 -24.44 13.79 -6.51
CA GLU A 162 -23.12 14.41 -6.69
C GLU A 162 -22.04 13.70 -5.86
N GLU A 163 -22.34 13.40 -4.60
CA GLU A 163 -21.44 12.64 -3.71
C GLU A 163 -21.08 11.26 -4.30
N LYS A 164 -22.05 10.52 -4.85
CA LYS A 164 -21.78 9.22 -5.46
C LYS A 164 -20.93 9.36 -6.72
N LEU A 165 -21.19 10.37 -7.54
CA LEU A 165 -20.45 10.61 -8.78
C LEU A 165 -19.02 11.09 -8.53
N ALA A 166 -18.80 11.88 -7.47
CA ALA A 166 -17.48 12.31 -7.04
C ALA A 166 -16.60 11.13 -6.59
N ASP A 167 -17.20 10.07 -6.04
CA ASP A 167 -16.48 8.88 -5.61
C ASP A 167 -16.15 7.89 -6.76
N LEU A 168 -16.72 8.04 -7.96
CA LEU A 168 -16.46 7.11 -9.06
C LEU A 168 -15.04 7.24 -9.61
N SER A 169 -14.47 6.10 -10.03
CA SER A 169 -13.19 6.07 -10.74
C SER A 169 -13.36 5.93 -12.24
N LEU A 170 -12.70 6.77 -13.03
CA LEU A 170 -12.97 6.92 -14.47
C LEU A 170 -11.82 6.41 -15.34
N GLY A 171 -11.04 5.47 -14.80
CA GLY A 171 -9.86 4.90 -15.44
C GLY A 171 -8.64 5.81 -15.36
N PHE A 172 -7.50 5.38 -15.89
CA PHE A 172 -6.26 6.16 -15.88
C PHE A 172 -6.15 7.06 -17.12
N SER A 173 -5.59 8.26 -16.95
CA SER A 173 -5.25 9.12 -18.08
C SER A 173 -3.98 8.61 -18.77
N GLU A 174 -4.11 8.24 -20.05
CA GLU A 174 -2.98 7.80 -20.88
C GLU A 174 -1.93 8.91 -21.03
N GLU A 175 -2.37 10.15 -21.23
CA GLU A 175 -1.52 11.34 -21.31
C GLU A 175 -0.66 11.53 -20.05
N ASP A 176 -1.22 11.32 -18.87
CA ASP A 176 -0.50 11.44 -17.59
C ASP A 176 0.54 10.34 -17.42
N ILE A 177 0.19 9.11 -17.79
CA ILE A 177 1.11 7.97 -17.79
C ILE A 177 2.29 8.23 -18.73
N GLU A 178 2.00 8.74 -19.93
CA GLU A 178 3.02 9.08 -20.92
C GLU A 178 3.91 10.24 -20.47
N LEU A 179 3.32 11.30 -19.91
CA LEU A 179 4.05 12.44 -19.36
C LEU A 179 5.07 11.99 -18.31
N VAL A 180 4.61 11.26 -17.30
CA VAL A 180 5.43 10.74 -16.20
C VAL A 180 6.55 9.84 -16.74
N ARG A 181 6.22 8.97 -17.71
CA ARG A 181 7.20 8.06 -18.33
C ARG A 181 8.22 8.80 -19.19
N ASN A 182 7.82 9.79 -19.97
CA ASN A 182 8.71 10.56 -20.84
C ASN A 182 9.70 11.39 -20.01
N LEU A 183 9.27 11.84 -18.83
CA LEU A 183 10.16 12.43 -17.83
C LEU A 183 11.02 11.39 -17.12
N GLY A 184 10.82 10.10 -17.38
CA GLY A 184 11.62 8.95 -16.94
C GLY A 184 11.36 8.51 -15.50
N PHE A 185 10.19 8.80 -14.94
CA PHE A 185 9.77 8.23 -13.67
C PHE A 185 9.31 6.78 -13.86
N GLN A 186 9.31 6.00 -12.78
CA GLN A 186 8.47 4.80 -12.75
C GLN A 186 7.01 5.20 -12.45
N VAL A 187 6.08 4.35 -12.88
CA VAL A 187 4.65 4.57 -12.67
C VAL A 187 4.15 3.60 -11.60
N ILE A 188 3.52 4.14 -10.56
CA ILE A 188 2.68 3.36 -9.63
C ILE A 188 1.22 3.68 -9.94
N LEU A 189 0.42 2.65 -10.19
CA LEU A 189 -1.01 2.84 -10.41
C LEU A 189 -1.78 2.75 -9.10
N ARG A 190 -2.75 3.63 -8.91
CA ARG A 190 -3.66 3.63 -7.77
C ARG A 190 -5.06 3.20 -8.17
N LEU A 191 -5.28 1.88 -8.13
CA LEU A 191 -6.56 1.27 -8.46
C LEU A 191 -7.58 1.47 -7.33
N LYS A 192 -8.73 2.04 -7.65
CA LYS A 192 -9.84 2.21 -6.70
C LYS A 192 -10.81 1.04 -6.80
N ASN A 193 -11.30 0.62 -5.64
CA ASN A 193 -12.37 -0.37 -5.56
C ASN A 193 -13.74 0.32 -5.70
N PHE A 194 -14.72 -0.39 -6.25
CA PHE A 194 -16.13 0.03 -6.23
C PHE A 194 -17.01 -1.16 -5.88
N SER A 195 -18.25 -0.90 -5.43
CA SER A 195 -19.18 -1.95 -5.04
C SER A 195 -20.58 -1.69 -5.60
N PRO A 196 -21.26 -2.70 -6.18
CA PRO A 196 -20.80 -4.08 -6.37
C PRO A 196 -19.75 -4.21 -7.48
N MET A 197 -18.85 -5.18 -7.36
CA MET A 197 -17.82 -5.51 -8.36
C MET A 197 -17.79 -7.02 -8.58
N ASN A 198 -17.72 -7.46 -9.84
CA ASN A 198 -17.54 -8.87 -10.22
C ASN A 198 -16.11 -9.13 -10.74
N LYS A 199 -15.84 -10.35 -11.22
CA LYS A 199 -14.51 -10.74 -11.71
C LYS A 199 -14.18 -10.05 -13.04
N GLU A 200 -15.17 -9.85 -13.90
CA GLU A 200 -15.04 -9.17 -15.17
C GLU A 200 -14.63 -7.70 -15.00
N ASP A 201 -15.13 -7.04 -13.95
CA ASP A 201 -14.75 -5.68 -13.56
C ASP A 201 -13.30 -5.61 -13.05
N ILE A 202 -12.87 -6.62 -12.29
CA ILE A 202 -11.48 -6.73 -11.83
C ILE A 202 -10.55 -6.93 -13.04
N ASP A 203 -10.91 -7.85 -13.95
CA ASP A 203 -10.16 -8.07 -15.18
C ASP A 203 -10.08 -6.79 -16.03
N PHE A 204 -11.18 -6.02 -16.09
CA PHE A 204 -11.21 -4.73 -16.77
C PHE A 204 -10.21 -3.72 -16.17
N LYS A 205 -10.19 -3.55 -14.85
CA LYS A 205 -9.23 -2.66 -14.15
C LYS A 205 -7.76 -3.08 -14.39
N PHE A 206 -7.49 -4.37 -14.43
CA PHE A 206 -6.15 -4.87 -14.75
C PHE A 206 -5.80 -4.75 -16.23
N LYS A 207 -6.79 -4.78 -17.13
CA LYS A 207 -6.58 -4.49 -18.55
C LYS A 207 -6.18 -3.03 -18.75
N GLU A 208 -6.87 -2.08 -18.10
CA GLU A 208 -6.46 -0.66 -18.11
C GLU A 208 -5.03 -0.49 -17.55
N SER A 209 -4.66 -1.30 -16.54
CA SER A 209 -3.30 -1.31 -16.00
C SER A 209 -2.26 -1.88 -16.98
N ASP A 210 -2.62 -2.82 -17.85
CA ASP A 210 -1.73 -3.35 -18.89
C ASP A 210 -1.50 -2.33 -20.01
N GLU A 211 -2.53 -1.58 -20.38
CA GLU A 211 -2.47 -0.48 -21.36
C GLU A 211 -1.54 0.63 -20.85
N ALA A 212 -1.49 0.84 -19.53
CA ALA A 212 -0.51 1.70 -18.89
C ALA A 212 0.94 1.21 -19.03
N GLY A 213 1.23 0.02 -19.57
CA GLY A 213 2.58 -0.47 -19.83
C GLY A 213 3.34 -0.95 -18.59
N LYS A 214 4.67 -0.78 -18.56
CA LYS A 214 5.50 -1.25 -17.44
C LYS A 214 5.33 -0.33 -16.23
N ILE A 215 4.81 -0.89 -15.14
CA ILE A 215 4.63 -0.22 -13.83
C ILE A 215 5.64 -0.72 -12.79
N SER A 216 5.94 0.10 -11.78
CA SER A 216 6.75 -0.33 -10.62
C SER A 216 5.91 -1.07 -9.60
N GLY A 217 4.62 -0.74 -9.46
CA GLY A 217 3.66 -1.45 -8.62
C GLY A 217 2.27 -0.82 -8.61
N ILE A 218 1.40 -1.37 -7.77
CA ILE A 218 0.02 -0.93 -7.53
C ILE A 218 -0.14 -0.54 -6.07
N ILE A 219 -0.84 0.55 -5.78
CA ILE A 219 -1.27 0.89 -4.41
C ILE A 219 -2.77 1.11 -4.45
N PHE A 220 -3.57 0.24 -3.83
CA PHE A 220 -5.03 0.39 -3.86
C PHE A 220 -5.46 1.71 -3.21
N ASP A 221 -6.41 2.38 -3.87
CA ASP A 221 -6.93 3.66 -3.44
C ASP A 221 -8.18 3.53 -2.56
N GLY A 222 -8.33 4.46 -1.61
CA GLY A 222 -9.43 4.48 -0.65
C GLY A 222 -9.33 3.45 0.49
N GLU A 223 -10.45 3.25 1.18
CA GLU A 223 -10.53 2.41 2.40
C GLU A 223 -10.53 0.91 2.14
N THR A 224 -10.71 0.48 0.89
CA THR A 224 -10.91 -0.93 0.54
C THR A 224 -9.99 -1.33 -0.60
N ALA A 225 -9.41 -2.52 -0.52
CA ALA A 225 -8.63 -3.09 -1.62
C ALA A 225 -9.55 -3.59 -2.75
N LEU A 226 -9.02 -3.65 -3.97
CA LEU A 226 -9.77 -4.06 -5.17
C LEU A 226 -10.34 -5.48 -5.01
N GLY A 227 -11.66 -5.60 -5.11
CA GLY A 227 -12.41 -6.86 -4.95
C GLY A 227 -13.12 -7.02 -3.59
N TYR A 228 -12.89 -6.13 -2.63
CA TYR A 228 -13.68 -6.10 -1.39
C TYR A 228 -15.17 -5.75 -1.69
N PRO A 229 -16.17 -6.31 -0.98
CA PRO A 229 -16.10 -7.15 0.22
C PRO A 229 -15.99 -8.65 -0.03
N PHE A 230 -16.06 -9.12 -1.27
CA PHE A 230 -16.15 -10.54 -1.57
C PHE A 230 -14.79 -11.22 -1.51
N GLN A 231 -14.65 -12.22 -0.64
CA GLN A 231 -13.38 -12.93 -0.46
C GLN A 231 -12.88 -13.60 -1.74
N GLU A 232 -13.79 -14.13 -2.56
CA GLU A 232 -13.45 -14.73 -3.86
C GLU A 232 -12.84 -13.72 -4.84
N ASN A 233 -13.30 -12.48 -4.81
CA ASN A 233 -12.79 -11.39 -5.64
C ASN A 233 -11.42 -10.93 -5.15
N LEU A 234 -11.19 -10.83 -3.83
CA LEU A 234 -9.88 -10.55 -3.26
C LEU A 234 -8.84 -11.61 -3.65
N ILE A 235 -9.22 -12.90 -3.59
CA ILE A 235 -8.36 -14.01 -4.03
C ILE A 235 -8.08 -13.92 -5.53
N PHE A 236 -9.09 -13.54 -6.32
CA PHE A 236 -8.94 -13.34 -7.76
C PHE A 236 -7.99 -12.18 -8.09
N THR A 237 -8.12 -11.03 -7.42
CA THR A 237 -7.16 -9.92 -7.50
C THR A 237 -5.74 -10.39 -7.19
N ALA A 238 -5.54 -11.14 -6.11
CA ALA A 238 -4.22 -11.68 -5.74
C ALA A 238 -3.66 -12.64 -6.80
N LYS A 239 -4.52 -13.45 -7.44
CA LYS A 239 -4.12 -14.33 -8.55
C LYS A 239 -3.64 -13.54 -9.75
N ILE A 240 -4.32 -12.45 -10.11
CA ILE A 240 -3.91 -11.60 -11.25
C ILE A 240 -2.57 -10.91 -10.94
N LEU A 241 -2.41 -10.34 -9.74
CA LEU A 241 -1.14 -9.73 -9.30
C LEU A 241 0.04 -10.71 -9.45
N LYS A 242 -0.12 -11.95 -9.00
CA LYS A 242 0.88 -13.01 -9.16
C LYS A 242 1.16 -13.36 -10.62
N THR A 243 0.10 -13.53 -11.41
CA THR A 243 0.23 -13.90 -12.83
C THR A 243 0.97 -12.82 -13.63
N LYS A 244 0.71 -11.55 -13.32
CA LYS A 244 1.35 -10.40 -13.98
C LYS A 244 2.69 -10.00 -13.35
N GLY A 245 2.99 -10.50 -12.15
CA GLY A 245 4.18 -10.11 -11.40
C GLY A 245 4.16 -8.65 -10.96
N TYR A 246 2.98 -8.11 -10.64
CA TYR A 246 2.81 -6.72 -10.20
C TYR A 246 2.99 -6.61 -8.67
N PRO A 247 4.05 -5.92 -8.21
CA PRO A 247 4.17 -5.56 -6.80
C PRO A 247 2.95 -4.75 -6.34
N PHE A 248 2.53 -4.92 -5.09
CA PHE A 248 1.48 -4.09 -4.52
C PHE A 248 1.86 -3.56 -3.14
N GLY A 249 1.42 -2.33 -2.87
CA GLY A 249 1.69 -1.62 -1.65
C GLY A 249 0.69 -1.92 -0.53
N ILE A 250 1.21 -2.17 0.67
CA ILE A 250 0.43 -2.25 1.91
C ILE A 250 0.76 -1.01 2.74
N ILE A 251 -0.19 -0.07 2.82
CA ILE A 251 -0.02 1.17 3.57
C ILE A 251 -0.09 0.86 5.06
N GLU A 252 0.94 1.27 5.80
CA GLU A 252 0.98 1.10 7.24
C GLU A 252 -0.09 1.96 7.95
N PHE A 253 -0.69 1.42 9.01
CA PHE A 253 -1.62 2.10 9.92
C PHE A 253 -2.96 2.56 9.33
N THR A 254 -3.29 2.19 8.09
CA THR A 254 -4.60 2.55 7.49
C THR A 254 -5.69 1.50 7.73
N GLY A 255 -5.32 0.23 7.93
CA GLY A 255 -6.30 -0.85 8.09
C GLY A 255 -7.18 -1.09 6.86
N GLN A 256 -6.66 -0.84 5.64
CA GLN A 256 -7.40 -0.97 4.38
C GLN A 256 -8.12 -2.33 4.28
N LYS A 257 -9.45 -2.33 4.15
CA LYS A 257 -10.26 -3.55 4.21
C LYS A 257 -9.94 -4.47 3.03
N GLY A 258 -9.74 -5.76 3.30
CA GLY A 258 -9.44 -6.79 2.30
C GLY A 258 -7.96 -6.93 1.92
N ILE A 259 -7.09 -5.98 2.29
CA ILE A 259 -5.66 -6.03 1.92
C ILE A 259 -4.94 -7.25 2.49
N GLU A 260 -5.32 -7.70 3.69
CA GLU A 260 -4.70 -8.86 4.34
C GLU A 260 -4.93 -10.16 3.57
N THR A 261 -6.12 -10.34 2.98
CA THR A 261 -6.43 -11.51 2.14
C THR A 261 -5.55 -11.54 0.89
N ILE A 262 -5.34 -10.37 0.27
CA ILE A 262 -4.45 -10.23 -0.89
C ILE A 262 -2.99 -10.48 -0.46
N ALA A 263 -2.56 -9.89 0.65
CA ALA A 263 -1.22 -10.03 1.21
C ALA A 263 -0.86 -11.47 1.56
N GLN A 264 -1.79 -12.23 2.15
CA GLN A 264 -1.60 -13.65 2.45
C GLN A 264 -1.52 -14.48 1.16
N SER A 265 -2.26 -14.10 0.12
CA SER A 265 -2.34 -14.84 -1.13
C SER A 265 -1.19 -14.54 -2.09
N ALA A 266 -0.56 -13.36 -2.00
CA ALA A 266 0.50 -12.87 -2.91
C ALA A 266 1.66 -12.21 -2.15
N SER A 267 2.06 -12.81 -1.02
CA SER A 267 3.04 -12.25 -0.07
C SER A 267 4.39 -11.85 -0.69
N GLU A 268 4.83 -12.54 -1.73
CA GLU A 268 6.07 -12.33 -2.45
C GLU A 268 6.09 -11.03 -3.28
N LEU A 269 4.91 -10.46 -3.56
CA LEU A 269 4.74 -9.19 -4.27
C LEU A 269 4.35 -8.04 -3.33
N ALA A 270 4.14 -8.32 -2.04
CA ALA A 270 3.74 -7.32 -1.07
C ALA A 270 4.91 -6.41 -0.68
N VAL A 271 4.70 -5.09 -0.76
CA VAL A 271 5.67 -4.07 -0.38
C VAL A 271 5.06 -3.16 0.66
N ARG A 272 5.76 -2.93 1.78
CA ARG A 272 5.28 -1.99 2.80
C ARG A 272 5.44 -0.55 2.32
N VAL A 273 4.36 0.22 2.44
CA VAL A 273 4.27 1.63 2.08
C VAL A 273 4.11 2.44 3.36
N HIS A 274 4.89 3.50 3.50
CA HIS A 274 4.68 4.50 4.53
C HIS A 274 4.26 5.82 3.90
N SER A 275 3.25 6.46 4.49
CA SER A 275 2.81 7.83 4.19
C SER A 275 2.64 8.57 5.51
N ILE A 276 3.02 9.84 5.53
CA ILE A 276 2.57 10.80 6.55
C ILE A 276 1.25 11.39 6.01
N THR A 277 0.23 11.56 6.84
CA THR A 277 -1.10 12.01 6.35
C THR A 277 -1.08 13.50 5.98
N LYS A 278 -2.06 13.97 5.18
CA LYS A 278 -2.11 15.40 4.81
C LYS A 278 -2.25 16.28 6.05
N GLU A 279 -3.06 15.84 7.01
CA GLU A 279 -3.35 16.54 8.27
C GLU A 279 -2.10 16.63 9.14
N GLU A 280 -1.32 15.56 9.20
CA GLU A 280 -0.07 15.54 9.96
C GLU A 280 1.02 16.39 9.29
N MET A 281 1.10 16.38 7.95
CA MET A 281 2.05 17.21 7.20
C MET A 281 1.87 18.71 7.46
N VAL A 282 0.70 19.17 7.91
CA VAL A 282 0.45 20.58 8.27
C VAL A 282 1.19 20.98 9.55
N ILE A 283 1.42 20.04 10.48
CA ILE A 283 1.91 20.35 11.83
C ILE A 283 3.25 19.70 12.18
N ILE A 284 3.66 18.67 11.43
CA ILE A 284 4.88 17.93 11.73
C ILE A 284 6.13 18.77 11.42
N PRO A 285 7.09 18.91 12.36
CA PRO A 285 8.37 19.52 12.06
C PRO A 285 9.15 18.71 11.03
N LYS A 286 9.80 19.40 10.09
CA LYS A 286 10.60 18.76 9.01
C LYS A 286 11.59 17.72 9.52
N GLN A 287 12.30 18.01 10.61
CA GLN A 287 13.26 17.06 11.18
C GLN A 287 12.59 15.79 11.71
N GLU A 288 11.42 15.92 12.35
CA GLU A 288 10.67 14.76 12.85
C GLU A 288 10.18 13.88 11.69
N ALA A 289 9.73 14.51 10.59
CA ALA A 289 9.37 13.80 9.37
C ALA A 289 10.56 13.03 8.80
N LEU A 290 11.76 13.65 8.74
CA LEU A 290 12.99 13.00 8.27
C LEU A 290 13.37 11.78 9.12
N ASP A 291 13.37 11.93 10.46
CA ASP A 291 13.69 10.83 11.38
C ASP A 291 12.70 9.67 11.23
N ARG A 292 11.43 9.99 10.98
CA ARG A 292 10.37 9.01 10.75
C ARG A 292 10.58 8.21 9.47
N TRP A 293 10.98 8.83 8.37
CA TRP A 293 11.33 8.13 7.14
C TRP A 293 12.48 7.15 7.37
N ILE A 294 13.52 7.55 8.09
CA ILE A 294 14.66 6.66 8.37
C ILE A 294 14.26 5.48 9.25
N ARG A 295 13.44 5.69 10.28
CA ARG A 295 12.88 4.59 11.08
C ARG A 295 11.99 3.67 10.24
N ALA A 296 11.20 4.23 9.31
CA ALA A 296 10.38 3.44 8.38
C ALA A 296 11.24 2.45 7.57
N ALA A 297 12.36 2.91 7.00
CA ALA A 297 13.27 2.05 6.26
C ALA A 297 14.02 1.04 7.14
N LYS A 298 14.60 1.49 8.26
CA LYS A 298 15.47 0.66 9.13
C LYS A 298 14.71 -0.34 9.98
N GLU A 299 13.69 0.12 10.70
CA GLU A 299 13.03 -0.66 11.74
C GLU A 299 11.83 -1.42 11.18
N ARG A 300 11.06 -0.77 10.29
CA ARG A 300 9.79 -1.30 9.77
C ARG A 300 9.90 -1.92 8.38
N LYS A 301 11.10 -1.92 7.77
CA LYS A 301 11.35 -2.53 6.45
C LYS A 301 10.46 -1.97 5.34
N VAL A 302 10.11 -0.69 5.42
CA VAL A 302 9.34 0.01 4.38
C VAL A 302 10.23 0.25 3.16
N ARG A 303 9.71 -0.03 1.96
CA ARG A 303 10.44 0.17 0.70
C ARG A 303 9.73 1.08 -0.30
N ILE A 304 8.53 1.54 0.01
CA ILE A 304 7.88 2.62 -0.72
C ILE A 304 7.60 3.75 0.27
N PHE A 305 8.19 4.91 0.02
CA PHE A 305 7.87 6.15 0.71
C PHE A 305 6.91 6.93 -0.15
N TYR A 306 5.65 6.97 0.28
CA TYR A 306 4.61 7.79 -0.33
C TYR A 306 4.69 9.18 0.30
N ILE A 307 5.48 10.05 -0.33
CA ILE A 307 5.80 11.38 0.17
C ILE A 307 4.68 12.33 -0.26
N LYS A 308 4.08 12.99 0.72
CA LYS A 308 3.16 14.11 0.48
C LYS A 308 3.93 15.42 0.58
N PRO A 309 3.63 16.42 -0.28
CA PRO A 309 4.24 17.73 -0.15
C PRO A 309 3.71 18.45 1.10
N PHE A 310 4.53 19.37 1.64
CA PHE A 310 4.02 20.44 2.49
C PHE A 310 3.17 21.38 1.64
N MET A 311 2.01 21.78 2.17
CA MET A 311 1.07 22.70 1.48
C MET A 311 1.12 24.12 2.01
N LYS A 312 1.89 24.37 3.08
CA LYS A 312 2.05 25.68 3.72
C LYS A 312 3.50 25.86 4.14
N SER A 313 4.02 27.06 3.95
CA SER A 313 5.33 27.51 4.40
C SER A 313 5.26 29.01 4.69
N ASP A 314 6.08 29.47 5.64
CA ASP A 314 6.32 30.90 5.88
C ASP A 314 7.34 31.49 4.86
N SER A 315 7.85 30.65 3.96
CA SER A 315 8.90 30.96 2.98
C SER A 315 8.54 30.43 1.58
N ASP A 316 9.54 30.14 0.75
CA ASP A 316 9.34 29.51 -0.57
C ASP A 316 8.92 28.04 -0.40
N LEU A 317 7.63 27.78 -0.62
CA LEU A 317 7.03 26.46 -0.46
C LEU A 317 7.61 25.41 -1.43
N ILE A 318 7.96 25.83 -2.66
CA ILE A 318 8.52 24.97 -3.70
C ILE A 318 9.92 24.53 -3.28
N GLU A 319 10.79 25.46 -2.90
CA GLU A 319 12.15 25.15 -2.45
C GLU A 319 12.18 24.38 -1.13
N GLU A 320 11.23 24.64 -0.22
CA GLU A 320 11.10 23.87 1.01
C GLU A 320 10.78 22.39 0.74
N ASN A 321 9.88 22.11 -0.20
CA ASN A 321 9.56 20.75 -0.63
C ASN A 321 10.75 20.09 -1.35
N LEU A 322 11.47 20.81 -2.22
CA LEU A 322 12.66 20.27 -2.89
C LEU A 322 13.76 19.93 -1.90
N SER A 323 14.05 20.81 -0.94
CA SER A 323 15.03 20.57 0.11
C SER A 323 14.61 19.42 1.04
N TYR A 324 13.31 19.25 1.30
CA TYR A 324 12.77 18.10 2.04
C TYR A 324 13.04 16.77 1.31
N ILE A 325 12.75 16.70 0.02
CA ILE A 325 13.02 15.51 -0.81
C ILE A 325 14.52 15.18 -0.83
N ARG A 326 15.37 16.20 -1.02
CA ARG A 326 16.84 16.04 -1.00
C ARG A 326 17.32 15.48 0.34
N ALA A 327 16.82 16.03 1.45
CA ALA A 327 17.17 15.57 2.79
C ALA A 327 16.73 14.11 3.05
N ILE A 328 15.57 13.67 2.55
CA ILE A 328 15.15 12.26 2.63
C ILE A 328 16.17 11.36 1.91
N LYS A 329 16.51 11.71 0.66
CA LYS A 329 17.46 10.94 -0.17
C LYS A 329 18.85 10.89 0.46
N GLU A 330 19.34 11.99 0.99
CA GLU A 330 20.64 12.08 1.65
C GLU A 330 20.70 11.26 2.93
N ASN A 331 19.66 11.34 3.80
CA ASN A 331 19.59 10.55 5.03
C ASN A 331 19.46 9.04 4.75
N LEU A 332 18.74 8.65 3.69
CA LEU A 332 18.69 7.26 3.23
C LEU A 332 20.08 6.78 2.79
N LYS A 333 20.78 7.57 1.97
CA LYS A 333 22.14 7.26 1.51
C LYS A 333 23.12 7.15 2.68
N ALA A 334 23.10 8.08 3.62
CA ALA A 334 23.91 8.04 4.83
C ALA A 334 23.61 6.82 5.71
N SER A 335 22.36 6.33 5.65
CA SER A 335 21.92 5.11 6.33
C SER A 335 22.20 3.81 5.56
N GLY A 336 22.91 3.88 4.43
CA GLY A 336 23.28 2.74 3.61
C GLY A 336 22.18 2.23 2.67
N PHE A 337 21.11 3.00 2.45
CA PHE A 337 20.05 2.70 1.49
C PHE A 337 20.31 3.37 0.13
N SER A 338 19.72 2.83 -0.92
CA SER A 338 19.72 3.43 -2.26
C SER A 338 18.30 3.74 -2.72
N THR A 339 18.11 4.78 -3.52
CA THR A 339 16.81 5.12 -4.09
C THR A 339 16.60 4.48 -5.47
N GLY A 340 15.40 4.00 -5.76
CA GLY A 340 15.02 3.40 -7.05
C GLY A 340 13.77 2.54 -6.90
N LYS A 341 13.44 1.72 -7.90
CA LYS A 341 12.30 0.78 -7.82
C LYS A 341 12.38 -0.02 -6.51
N ALA A 342 11.26 -0.16 -5.81
CA ALA A 342 11.23 -0.82 -4.51
C ALA A 342 11.77 -2.25 -4.63
N SER A 343 12.72 -2.60 -3.77
CA SER A 343 13.15 -4.00 -3.67
C SER A 343 11.99 -4.84 -3.17
N LEU A 344 11.80 -6.01 -3.78
CA LEU A 344 10.96 -7.07 -3.20
C LEU A 344 11.80 -7.87 -2.22
N LEU A 345 11.18 -8.38 -1.16
CA LEU A 345 11.82 -9.38 -0.33
C LEU A 345 12.01 -10.62 -1.21
N SER A 346 13.27 -10.97 -1.49
CA SER A 346 13.60 -12.21 -2.21
C SER A 346 12.96 -13.38 -1.45
N ALA A 347 12.27 -14.26 -2.19
CA ALA A 347 11.52 -15.45 -1.76
C ALA A 347 11.50 -15.73 -0.25
N THR A 348 10.29 -15.78 0.33
CA THR A 348 10.00 -16.10 1.73
C THR A 348 10.95 -17.16 2.27
N TYR A 349 12.01 -16.74 2.95
CA TYR A 349 12.85 -17.66 3.71
C TYR A 349 11.99 -18.15 4.87
N GLN A 350 11.39 -19.31 4.65
CA GLN A 350 10.68 -20.03 5.69
C GLN A 350 11.74 -20.82 6.45
N GLU A 351 11.88 -20.48 7.73
CA GLU A 351 12.72 -21.24 8.63
C GLU A 351 12.26 -22.71 8.61
N PRO A 352 13.19 -23.67 8.42
CA PRO A 352 12.84 -25.07 8.53
C PRO A 352 12.13 -25.33 9.86
N LYS A 353 10.99 -26.03 9.86
CA LYS A 353 10.22 -26.33 11.09
C LYS A 353 11.06 -26.97 12.19
N ILE A 354 12.12 -27.69 11.80
CA ILE A 354 13.10 -28.27 12.74
C ILE A 354 13.84 -27.20 13.56
N PHE A 355 14.16 -26.04 12.98
CA PHE A 355 14.79 -24.93 13.71
C PHE A 355 13.87 -24.36 14.78
N VAL A 356 12.57 -24.19 14.44
CA VAL A 356 11.55 -23.77 15.42
C VAL A 356 11.46 -24.77 16.58
N LEU A 357 11.44 -26.08 16.28
CA LEU A 357 11.45 -27.12 17.31
C LEU A 357 12.70 -27.09 18.20
N LEU A 358 13.89 -26.86 17.63
CA LEU A 358 15.14 -26.76 18.39
C LEU A 358 15.17 -25.53 19.30
N LEU A 359 14.64 -24.38 18.86
CA LEU A 359 14.49 -23.20 19.70
C LEU A 359 13.53 -23.46 20.87
N ILE A 360 12.38 -24.09 20.60
CA ILE A 360 11.39 -24.48 21.62
C ILE A 360 12.03 -25.39 22.67
N LEU A 361 12.82 -26.39 22.26
CA LEU A 361 13.54 -27.27 23.17
C LEU A 361 14.50 -26.50 24.09
N GLY A 362 15.19 -25.47 23.56
CA GLY A 362 16.02 -24.58 24.37
C GLY A 362 15.23 -23.82 25.43
N VAL A 363 14.08 -23.24 25.06
CA VAL A 363 13.21 -22.51 26.00
C VAL A 363 12.64 -23.43 27.08
N ILE A 364 12.12 -24.60 26.70
CA ILE A 364 11.62 -25.61 27.66
C ILE A 364 12.74 -26.04 28.60
N SER A 365 13.94 -26.26 28.08
CA SER A 365 15.10 -26.66 28.89
C SER A 365 15.51 -25.58 29.88
N GLY A 366 15.51 -24.30 29.48
CA GLY A 366 15.70 -23.17 30.39
C GLY A 366 14.63 -23.13 31.48
N GLY A 367 13.36 -23.30 31.11
CA GLY A 367 12.25 -23.33 32.07
C GLY A 367 12.37 -24.48 33.08
N LEU A 368 12.82 -25.66 32.65
CA LEU A 368 13.09 -26.78 33.54
C LEU A 368 14.25 -26.52 34.49
N ILE A 369 15.32 -25.87 34.04
CA ILE A 369 16.42 -25.46 34.92
C ILE A 369 15.89 -24.47 35.96
N LEU A 370 15.10 -23.48 35.56
CA LEU A 370 14.52 -22.51 36.48
C LEU A 370 13.62 -23.18 37.53
N LEU A 371 12.73 -24.07 37.09
CA LEU A 371 11.87 -24.84 37.99
C LEU A 371 12.68 -25.74 38.94
N LYS A 372 13.82 -26.29 38.51
CA LYS A 372 14.72 -27.08 39.36
C LYS A 372 15.45 -26.25 40.41
N ASN A 373 15.69 -24.96 40.13
CA ASN A 373 16.30 -24.04 41.10
C ASN A 373 15.29 -23.62 42.18
N ILE A 374 14.01 -23.51 41.84
CA ILE A 374 12.94 -23.10 42.77
C ILE A 374 12.36 -24.30 43.51
N PHE A 375 12.19 -25.43 42.82
CA PHE A 375 11.54 -26.64 43.32
C PHE A 375 12.48 -27.84 43.24
N ASN A 376 12.43 -28.73 44.23
CA ASN A 376 13.25 -29.94 44.27
C ASN A 376 12.65 -31.07 43.40
N LEU A 377 12.70 -30.88 42.07
CA LEU A 377 12.09 -31.81 41.10
C LEU A 377 12.83 -33.15 41.02
N LYS A 378 12.07 -34.25 41.05
CA LYS A 378 12.58 -35.60 40.80
C LYS A 378 12.79 -35.84 39.31
N LYS A 379 13.69 -36.77 38.95
CA LYS A 379 14.04 -37.08 37.54
C LYS A 379 12.83 -37.42 36.67
N TYR A 380 11.87 -38.19 37.18
CA TYR A 380 10.67 -38.52 36.38
C TYR A 380 9.82 -37.27 36.11
N GLN A 381 9.73 -36.32 37.05
CA GLN A 381 8.99 -35.07 36.85
C GLN A 381 9.66 -34.21 35.78
N GLU A 382 10.99 -34.15 35.77
CA GLU A 382 11.76 -33.46 34.73
C GLU A 382 11.49 -34.03 33.34
N TYR A 383 11.61 -35.36 33.16
CA TYR A 383 11.34 -35.99 31.87
C TYR A 383 9.86 -35.89 31.46
N SER A 384 8.93 -36.00 32.41
CA SER A 384 7.50 -35.82 32.15
C SER A 384 7.18 -34.40 31.67
N LEU A 385 7.73 -33.37 32.33
CA LEU A 385 7.51 -31.98 31.93
C LEU A 385 8.15 -31.65 30.58
N LEU A 386 9.37 -32.15 30.33
CA LEU A 386 10.01 -32.02 29.02
C LEU A 386 9.15 -32.65 27.92
N PHE A 387 8.71 -33.89 28.13
CA PHE A 387 7.84 -34.61 27.20
C PHE A 387 6.52 -33.87 26.97
N LEU A 388 5.88 -33.38 28.03
CA LEU A 388 4.63 -32.64 27.94
C LEU A 388 4.79 -31.33 27.18
N GLY A 389 5.89 -30.59 27.41
CA GLY A 389 6.20 -29.36 26.68
C GLY A 389 6.41 -29.60 25.18
N ILE A 390 7.11 -30.68 24.82
CA ILE A 390 7.31 -31.08 23.42
C ILE A 390 5.96 -31.49 22.80
N LEU A 391 5.17 -32.31 23.50
CA LEU A 391 3.87 -32.77 23.02
C LEU A 391 2.90 -31.60 22.81
N PHE A 392 2.85 -30.66 23.75
CA PHE A 392 2.05 -29.44 23.64
C PHE A 392 2.48 -28.59 22.44
N SER A 393 3.78 -28.45 22.22
CA SER A 393 4.32 -27.71 21.07
C SER A 393 3.97 -28.38 19.75
N LEU A 394 4.12 -29.71 19.66
CA LEU A 394 3.72 -30.48 18.47
C LEU A 394 2.21 -30.41 18.21
N PHE A 395 1.39 -30.44 19.26
CA PHE A 395 -0.05 -30.28 19.15
C PHE A 395 -0.44 -28.92 18.56
N LEU A 396 0.17 -27.81 19.03
CA LEU A 396 -0.09 -26.48 18.47
C LEU A 396 0.38 -26.36 17.02
N LEU A 397 1.53 -26.95 16.66
CA LEU A 397 1.98 -27.00 15.28
C LEU A 397 1.02 -27.79 14.38
N PHE A 398 0.44 -28.89 14.88
CA PHE A 398 -0.56 -29.68 14.15
C PHE A 398 -1.86 -28.90 13.89
N LEU A 399 -2.26 -28.00 14.81
CA LEU A 399 -3.41 -27.11 14.66
C LEU A 399 -3.13 -25.87 13.78
N ASN A 400 -1.97 -25.78 13.11
CA ASN A 400 -1.52 -24.59 12.37
C ASN A 400 -1.46 -23.31 13.23
N GLN A 401 -1.28 -23.45 14.56
CA GLN A 401 -1.15 -22.34 15.51
C GLN A 401 0.32 -21.94 15.75
N GLU A 402 1.16 -22.05 14.71
CA GLU A 402 2.61 -21.82 14.79
C GLU A 402 2.96 -20.41 15.28
N ILE A 403 2.28 -19.39 14.75
CA ILE A 403 2.52 -17.99 15.14
C ILE A 403 2.22 -17.77 16.64
N PHE A 404 1.15 -18.39 17.16
CA PHE A 404 0.80 -18.31 18.58
C PHE A 404 1.86 -19.00 19.44
N LEU A 405 2.29 -20.20 19.04
CA LEU A 405 3.35 -20.95 19.73
C LEU A 405 4.67 -20.16 19.80
N ILE A 406 5.09 -19.55 18.69
CA ILE A 406 6.31 -18.73 18.65
C ILE A 406 6.20 -17.54 19.60
N LYS A 407 5.05 -16.84 19.62
CA LYS A 407 4.80 -15.72 20.53
C LYS A 407 4.85 -16.16 22.01
N LEU A 408 4.24 -17.29 22.33
CA LEU A 408 4.27 -17.86 23.69
C LEU A 408 5.70 -18.20 24.12
N MET A 409 6.48 -18.85 23.25
CA MET A 409 7.85 -19.26 23.55
C MET A 409 8.80 -18.07 23.66
N ALA A 410 8.60 -17.02 22.85
CA ALA A 410 9.34 -15.76 22.97
C ALA A 410 9.06 -15.08 24.32
N LEU A 411 7.80 -15.05 24.76
CA LEU A 411 7.42 -14.53 26.08
C LEU A 411 8.08 -15.35 27.21
N LEU A 412 8.01 -16.68 27.14
CA LEU A 412 8.65 -17.55 28.12
C LEU A 412 10.17 -17.33 28.16
N ALA A 413 10.83 -17.24 27.01
CA ALA A 413 12.27 -16.97 26.94
C ALA A 413 12.63 -15.62 27.62
N ALA A 414 11.85 -14.57 27.35
CA ALA A 414 12.04 -13.24 27.92
C ALA A 414 11.87 -13.20 29.46
N LEU A 415 11.12 -14.15 30.03
CA LEU A 415 10.95 -14.28 31.48
C LEU A 415 12.00 -15.22 32.11
N ILE A 416 12.25 -16.36 31.49
CA ILE A 416 13.09 -17.44 32.03
C ILE A 416 14.56 -17.01 32.14
N PHE A 417 15.14 -16.51 31.05
CA PHE A 417 16.59 -16.30 30.99
C PHE A 417 17.09 -15.15 31.87
N PRO A 418 16.40 -13.99 31.98
CA PRO A 418 16.76 -12.97 32.96
C PRO A 418 16.64 -13.48 34.40
N THR A 419 15.62 -14.28 34.71
CA THR A 419 15.44 -14.85 36.05
C THR A 419 16.54 -15.84 36.40
N LEU A 420 17.02 -16.63 35.43
CA LEU A 420 18.15 -17.55 35.62
C LEU A 420 19.52 -16.84 35.78
N ALA A 421 19.62 -15.57 35.38
CA ALA A 421 20.86 -14.80 35.46
C ALA A 421 21.07 -14.14 36.84
N ILE A 422 20.00 -14.04 37.64
CA ILE A 422 20.01 -13.59 39.05
C ILE A 422 20.22 -14.83 39.93
#